data_AF-A0A944YUG6-F1
#
_entry.id   AF-A0A944YUG6-F1
#
_cell.length_a   1.000
_cell.length_b   1.000
_cell.length_c   1.000
_cell.angle_alpha   90.00
_cell.angle_beta   90.00
_cell.angle_gamma   90.00
#
_symmetry.space_group_name_H-M   'P 1'
#
loop_
_entity.id
_entity.type
_entity.pdbx_description
1 polymer ?
#
loop_
_entity_poly.entity_id
_entity_poly.type
_entity_poly.pdbx_seq_one_letter_code
_entity_poly.pdbx_strand_id
1 'polypeptide(L)' 'MIGNKEYKAHLTVTLLTADGEPFEQDITLIMPGESKTQVEERLRGMQASVTLKQVNITSVHHVGRGGIKHDD' A
#
# COMPACT_ATOMS: atom_id res chain seq x y z
N MET A 1 33.99 9.00 -8.48
CA MET A 1 32.79 9.83 -8.34
C MET A 1 31.68 8.92 -7.83
N ILE A 2 31.34 8.97 -6.54
CA ILE A 2 30.23 8.18 -5.99
C ILE A 2 28.98 9.00 -6.29
N GLY A 3 28.35 8.72 -7.43
CA GLY A 3 27.13 9.43 -7.84
C GLY A 3 25.97 9.06 -6.92
N ASN A 4 25.15 10.05 -6.56
CA ASN A 4 23.92 9.84 -5.82
C ASN A 4 23.01 8.90 -6.63
N LYS A 5 22.52 7.82 -6.00
CA LYS A 5 21.65 6.81 -6.63
C LYS A 5 20.28 6.82 -5.97
N GLU A 6 19.27 6.43 -6.72
CA GLU A 6 17.93 6.18 -6.18
C GLU A 6 17.78 4.70 -5.82
N TYR A 7 17.34 4.46 -4.59
CA TYR A 7 17.04 3.15 -4.06
C TYR A 7 15.54 3.02 -3.84
N LYS A 8 14.97 1.91 -4.31
CA LYS A 8 13.56 1.60 -4.12
C LYS A 8 13.40 0.63 -2.96
N ALA A 9 12.54 0.97 -2.00
CA ALA A 9 12.13 0.09 -0.92
C ALA A 9 10.64 -0.19 -1.02
N HIS A 10 10.26 -1.45 -0.83
CA HIS A 10 8.87 -1.86 -0.78
C HIS A 10 8.43 -1.97 0.68
N LEU A 11 7.32 -1.33 1.02
CA LEU A 11 6.68 -1.40 2.31
C LEU A 11 5.25 -1.90 2.09
N THR A 12 4.90 -3.02 2.70
CA THR A 12 3.53 -3.52 2.72
C THR A 12 2.83 -2.97 3.96
N VAL A 13 1.68 -2.35 3.77
CA VAL A 13 0.81 -1.87 4.84
C VAL A 13 -0.44 -2.73 4.87
N THR A 14 -0.68 -3.40 5.99
CA THR A 14 -1.90 -4.17 6.22
C THR A 14 -2.85 -3.34 7.08
N LEU A 15 -4.01 -3.00 6.53
CA LEU A 15 -5.14 -2.41 7.23
C LEU A 15 -6.10 -3.53 7.62
N LEU A 16 -6.71 -3.46 8.80
CA LEU A 16 -7.73 -4.42 9.21
C LEU A 16 -9.09 -3.73 9.21
N THR A 17 -10.08 -4.37 8.63
CA THR A 17 -11.49 -3.97 8.75
C THR A 17 -11.98 -4.22 10.18
N ALA A 18 -13.18 -3.72 10.51
CA ALA A 18 -13.77 -3.87 11.84
C ALA A 18 -14.00 -5.34 12.26
N ASP A 19 -14.20 -6.22 11.29
CA ASP A 19 -14.35 -7.67 11.44
C ASP A 19 -13.02 -8.44 11.34
N GLY A 20 -11.90 -7.73 11.12
CA GLY A 20 -10.55 -8.29 11.10
C GLY A 20 -10.09 -8.83 9.74
N GLU A 21 -10.83 -8.57 8.66
CA GLU A 21 -10.39 -8.88 7.30
C GLU A 21 -9.17 -8.00 6.93
N PRO A 22 -8.08 -8.58 6.41
CA PRO A 22 -6.92 -7.82 6.00
C PRO A 22 -7.10 -7.18 4.63
N PHE A 23 -6.78 -5.91 4.54
CA PHE A 23 -6.61 -5.16 3.30
C PHE A 23 -5.13 -4.74 3.18
N GLU A 24 -4.42 -5.31 2.22
CA GLU A 24 -3.01 -5.03 1.99
C GLU A 24 -2.81 -3.97 0.90
N GLN A 25 -1.91 -3.04 1.17
CA GLN A 25 -1.48 -2.04 0.21
C GLN A 25 0.05 -1.98 0.19
N ASP A 26 0.62 -2.16 -1.00
CA ASP A 26 2.04 -1.95 -1.21
C ASP A 26 2.35 -0.48 -1.49
N ILE A 27 3.37 0.02 -0.81
CA ILE A 27 3.92 1.36 -0.97
C ILE A 27 5.37 1.22 -1.46
N THR A 28 5.68 1.89 -2.56
CA THR A 28 7.06 2.01 -3.04
C THR A 28 7.66 3.33 -2.56
N LEU A 29 8.70 3.24 -1.74
CA LEU A 29 9.49 4.38 -1.30
C LEU A 29 10.69 4.55 -2.23
N ILE A 30 10.92 5.77 -2.70
CA ILE A 30 12.09 6.14 -3.49
C ILE A 30 13.00 6.99 -2.62
N MET A 31 14.24 6.55 -2.42
CA MET A 31 15.19 7.23 -1.54
C MET A 31 16.50 7.50 -2.27
N PRO A 32 16.97 8.76 -2.30
CA PRO A 32 18.32 9.06 -2.75
C PRO A 32 19.34 8.64 -1.67
N GLY A 33 20.48 8.13 -2.12
CA GLY A 33 21.62 7.80 -1.27
C GLY A 33 22.91 7.55 -2.04
N GLU A 34 24.02 7.64 -1.34
CA GLU A 34 25.36 7.48 -1.93
C GLU A 34 25.81 6.01 -1.95
N SER A 35 25.25 5.18 -1.06
CA SER A 35 25.50 3.75 -1.00
C SER A 35 24.31 2.98 -0.44
N LYS A 36 24.26 1.67 -0.70
CA LYS A 36 23.21 0.77 -0.21
C LYS A 36 23.20 0.72 1.33
N THR A 37 24.38 0.59 1.95
CA THR A 37 24.54 0.50 3.41
C THR A 37 23.97 1.73 4.12
N GLN A 38 24.26 2.94 3.62
CA GLN A 38 23.72 4.18 4.16
C GLN A 38 22.18 4.21 4.11
N VAL A 39 21.59 3.73 3.01
CA VAL A 39 20.13 3.68 2.85
C VAL A 39 19.51 2.64 3.78
N GLU A 40 20.14 1.48 3.94
CA GLU A 40 19.70 0.44 4.87
C GLU A 40 19.73 0.89 6.34
N GLU A 41 20.75 1.64 6.75
CA GLU A 41 20.83 2.22 8.10
C GLU A 41 19.70 3.23 8.35
N ARG A 42 19.39 4.07 7.35
CA ARG A 42 18.24 4.98 7.42
C ARG A 42 16.91 4.25 7.53
N LEU A 43 16.75 3.13 6.81
CA LEU A 43 15.55 2.30 6.88
C LEU A 43 15.39 1.59 8.23
N ARG A 44 16.48 1.14 8.87
CA ARG A 44 16.41 0.43 10.17
C ARG A 44 15.76 1.26 11.28
N GLY A 45 15.90 2.59 11.23
CA GLY A 45 15.29 3.51 12.20
C GLY A 45 14.00 4.16 11.72
N MET A 46 13.46 3.73 10.58
CA MET A 46 12.29 4.38 9.97
C MET A 46 11.05 4.16 10.85
N GLN A 47 10.39 5.25 11.19
CA GLN A 47 9.09 5.25 11.85
C GLN A 47 8.03 5.66 10.84
N ALA A 48 6.90 4.96 10.86
CA ALA A 48 5.74 5.30 10.06
C ALA A 48 4.53 5.47 10.99
N SER A 49 3.73 6.49 10.74
CA SER A 49 2.42 6.66 11.36
C SER A 49 1.37 6.69 10.27
N VAL A 50 0.30 5.92 10.46
CA VAL A 50 -0.83 5.86 9.54
C VAL A 50 -2.03 6.49 10.24
N THR A 51 -2.72 7.40 9.55
CA THR A 51 -3.94 8.03 10.05
C THR A 51 -5.02 7.94 8.98
N LEU A 52 -6.10 7.23 9.28
CA LEU A 52 -7.28 7.16 8.42
C LEU A 52 -8.14 8.41 8.66
N LYS A 53 -7.98 9.43 7.82
CA LYS A 53 -8.75 10.68 7.95
C LYS A 53 -10.19 10.52 7.47
N GLN A 54 -10.39 9.81 6.37
CA GLN A 54 -11.69 9.57 5.77
C GLN A 54 -11.62 8.31 4.90
N VAL A 55 -12.65 7.46 4.99
CA VAL A 55 -12.81 6.26 4.16
C VAL A 55 -14.15 6.38 3.45
N ASN A 56 -14.13 6.45 2.11
CA ASN A 56 -15.32 6.61 1.29
C ASN A 56 -15.40 5.50 0.23
N ILE A 57 -16.61 5.00 -0.02
CA ILE A 57 -16.89 4.21 -1.22
C ILE A 57 -16.96 5.18 -2.41
N THR A 58 -16.05 5.04 -3.37
CA THR A 58 -16.00 5.91 -4.58
C THR A 58 -16.72 5.30 -5.77
N SER A 59 -16.87 3.98 -5.79
CA SER A 59 -17.56 3.24 -6.83
C SER A 59 -18.05 1.90 -6.30
N VAL A 60 -19.20 1.44 -6.80
CA VAL A 60 -19.70 0.08 -6.56
C VAL A 60 -19.75 -0.62 -7.91
N HIS A 61 -19.07 -1.76 -8.03
CA HIS A 61 -19.19 -2.63 -9.18
C HIS A 61 -19.81 -3.95 -8.75
N HIS A 62 -20.99 -4.26 -9.30
CA HIS A 62 -21.63 -5.55 -9.06
C HIS A 62 -20.92 -6.62 -9.89
N VAL A 63 -20.22 -7.54 -9.21
CA VAL A 63 -19.64 -8.73 -9.81
C VAL A 63 -20.62 -9.90 -9.67
N GLY A 64 -21.59 -9.98 -10.57
CA GLY A 64 -22.57 -11.07 -10.65
C GLY A 64 -23.47 -10.96 -11.88
N ARG A 65 -23.87 -12.09 -12.48
CA ARG A 65 -24.84 -12.11 -13.59
C ARG A 65 -26.23 -11.77 -13.05
N GLY A 66 -26.72 -10.57 -13.35
CA GLY A 66 -28.15 -10.30 -13.32
C GLY A 66 -28.85 -11.21 -14.33
N GLY A 67 -29.58 -12.21 -13.84
CA GLY A 67 -30.24 -13.16 -14.73
C GLY A 67 -30.95 -14.29 -13.99
N ILE A 68 -32.04 -13.97 -13.30
CA ILE A 68 -33.16 -14.90 -13.23
C ILE A 68 -34.36 -14.12 -13.80
N LYS A 69 -34.66 -14.37 -15.07
CA LYS A 69 -35.99 -14.10 -15.60
C LYS A 69 -36.86 -15.27 -15.14
N HIS A 70 -37.78 -15.00 -14.23
CA HIS A 70 -38.96 -15.84 -14.08
C HIS A 70 -39.85 -15.52 -15.27
N ASP A 71 -39.93 -16.42 -16.25
CA ASP A 71 -41.02 -16.44 -17.21
C ASP A 71 -42.12 -17.31 -16.57
N ASP A 72 -43.28 -16.69 -16.29
CA ASP A 72 -44.54 -17.35 -15.91
C ASP A 72 -45.17 -18.06 -17.12
#